data_AF-A0A117I3B1-F1
#
_entry.id   AF-A0A117I3B1-F1
#
_cell.length_a   1.000
_cell.length_b   1.000
_cell.length_c   1.000
_cell.angle_alpha   90.00
_cell.angle_beta   90.00
_cell.angle_gamma   90.00
#
_symmetry.space_group_name_H-M   'P 1'
#
loop_
_entity.id
_entity.type
_entity.pdbx_description
1 polymer ?
#
loop_
_entity_poly.entity_id
_entity_poly.type
_entity_poly.pdbx_seq_one_letter_code
_entity_poly.pdbx_strand_id
1 'polypeptide(L)'
;MSSFKSWLNSTKQGLEEQVKKFKNKDFMDAVVAGCALVAFADGSIDEAEKNKMAGYIKLSQELKVFDMGEVITRFNHYVANFEFSPEIGKQEALKAIGKFKSKPDVGRVIVGVCSAIGSADGNFDDQEKRVVAEICNVLGLNPGEFNL
;
A
#
# COMPACT_ATOMS: atom_id res chain seq x y z
N MET A 1 13.50 -6.97 18.02
CA MET A 1 12.41 -7.49 17.16
C MET A 1 11.40 -6.37 17.02
N SER A 2 11.34 -5.73 15.85
CA SER A 2 10.60 -4.48 15.62
C SER A 2 9.10 -4.68 15.89
N SER A 3 8.54 -3.95 16.85
CA SER A 3 7.13 -4.02 17.26
C SER A 3 6.16 -3.88 16.07
N PHE A 4 6.56 -3.14 15.03
CA PHE A 4 5.89 -3.02 13.74
C PHE A 4 5.68 -4.36 13.02
N LYS A 5 6.70 -5.23 12.99
CA LYS A 5 6.62 -6.55 12.34
C LYS A 5 5.66 -7.48 13.08
N SER A 6 5.61 -7.37 14.41
CA SER A 6 4.67 -8.13 15.24
C SER A 6 3.23 -7.65 15.00
N TRP A 7 3.01 -6.33 14.98
CA TRP A 7 1.73 -5.73 14.62
C TRP A 7 1.29 -6.14 13.22
N LEU A 8 2.18 -6.07 12.22
CA LEU A 8 1.90 -6.48 10.85
C LEU A 8 1.48 -7.95 10.75
N ASN A 9 2.18 -8.86 11.44
CA ASN A 9 1.83 -10.27 11.44
C ASN A 9 0.47 -10.54 12.08
N SER A 10 0.13 -9.86 13.18
CA SER A 10 -1.20 -9.96 13.80
C SER A 10 -2.30 -9.36 12.90
N THR A 11 -2.02 -8.23 12.25
CA THR A 11 -2.96 -7.58 11.34
C THR A 11 -3.15 -8.38 10.04
N LYS A 12 -2.10 -9.02 9.51
CA LYS A 12 -2.14 -9.91 8.33
C LYS A 12 -3.18 -11.02 8.46
N GLN A 13 -3.31 -11.64 9.63
CA GLN A 13 -4.30 -12.70 9.85
C GLN A 13 -5.75 -12.19 9.70
N GLY A 14 -6.03 -10.92 10.01
CA GLY A 14 -7.36 -10.31 9.84
C GLY A 14 -7.52 -9.50 8.55
N LEU A 15 -6.44 -9.20 7.84
CA LEU A 15 -6.46 -8.45 6.58
C LEU A 15 -7.19 -9.24 5.48
N GLU A 16 -6.94 -10.54 5.36
CA GLU A 16 -7.59 -11.36 4.33
C GLU A 16 -9.12 -11.32 4.40
N GLU A 17 -9.70 -11.47 5.59
CA GLU A 17 -11.15 -11.42 5.78
C GLU A 17 -11.71 -10.03 5.47
N GLN A 18 -11.01 -8.98 5.89
CA GLN A 18 -11.42 -7.61 5.62
C GLN A 18 -11.33 -7.29 4.13
N VAL A 19 -10.29 -7.73 3.44
CA VAL A 19 -10.14 -7.52 2.00
C VAL A 19 -11.20 -8.30 1.20
N LYS A 20 -11.52 -9.54 1.62
CA LYS A 20 -12.67 -10.28 1.08
C LYS A 20 -13.99 -9.52 1.28
N LYS A 21 -14.17 -8.89 2.43
CA LYS A 21 -15.33 -8.06 2.74
C LYS A 21 -15.37 -6.76 1.92
N PHE A 22 -14.20 -6.20 1.58
CA PHE A 22 -14.03 -4.94 0.84
C PHE A 22 -13.60 -5.16 -0.62
N LYS A 23 -14.23 -6.11 -1.33
CA LYS A 23 -14.00 -6.37 -2.75
C LYS A 23 -14.60 -5.29 -3.68
N ASN A 24 -14.05 -4.08 -3.65
CA ASN A 24 -14.44 -2.98 -4.53
C ASN A 24 -13.27 -2.49 -5.38
N LYS A 25 -13.57 -2.00 -6.59
CA LYS A 25 -12.56 -1.44 -7.50
C LYS A 25 -11.82 -0.27 -6.88
N ASP A 26 -12.53 0.64 -6.21
CA ASP A 26 -11.88 1.75 -5.50
C ASP A 26 -10.92 1.26 -4.40
N PHE A 27 -11.24 0.16 -3.72
CA PHE A 27 -10.39 -0.37 -2.65
C PHE A 27 -9.10 -0.94 -3.23
N MET A 28 -9.22 -1.76 -4.27
CA MET A 28 -8.08 -2.26 -5.02
C MET A 28 -7.21 -1.11 -5.54
N ASP A 29 -7.83 -0.08 -6.11
CA ASP A 29 -7.14 1.11 -6.62
C ASP A 29 -6.37 1.84 -5.52
N ALA A 30 -6.96 2.02 -4.33
CA ALA A 30 -6.29 2.63 -3.18
C ALA A 30 -5.13 1.78 -2.62
N VAL A 31 -5.29 0.45 -2.55
CA VAL A 31 -4.20 -0.44 -2.12
C VAL A 31 -3.05 -0.38 -3.10
N VAL A 32 -3.33 -0.47 -4.40
CA VAL A 32 -2.32 -0.42 -5.46
C VAL A 32 -1.61 0.93 -5.50
N ALA A 33 -2.36 2.02 -5.37
CA ALA A 33 -1.83 3.36 -5.21
C ALA A 33 -0.85 3.47 -4.03
N GLY A 34 -1.25 2.95 -2.87
CA GLY A 34 -0.39 2.96 -1.68
C GLY A 34 0.86 2.09 -1.84
N CYS A 35 0.76 0.95 -2.54
CA CYS A 35 1.92 0.12 -2.87
C CYS A 35 2.89 0.85 -3.79
N ALA A 36 2.38 1.51 -4.83
CA ALA A 36 3.20 2.32 -5.74
C ALA A 36 3.87 3.49 -5.00
N LEU A 37 3.16 4.12 -4.07
CA LEU A 37 3.70 5.21 -3.25
C LEU A 37 4.83 4.74 -2.32
N VAL A 38 4.67 3.59 -1.66
CA VAL A 38 5.70 2.99 -0.80
C VAL A 38 6.90 2.53 -1.64
N ALA A 39 6.65 1.95 -2.81
CA ALA A 39 7.72 1.56 -3.71
C ALA A 39 8.53 2.78 -4.22
N PHE A 40 7.91 3.97 -4.30
CA PHE A 40 8.59 5.21 -4.64
C PHE A 40 9.17 5.96 -3.41
N ALA A 41 9.19 5.35 -2.22
CA ALA A 41 9.60 6.05 -1.00
C ALA A 41 11.04 6.61 -1.05
N ASP A 42 11.91 5.95 -1.81
CA ASP A 42 13.31 6.31 -2.02
C ASP A 42 13.54 7.36 -3.11
N GLY A 43 12.48 7.70 -3.86
CA GLY A 43 12.51 8.69 -4.94
C GLY A 43 12.77 8.12 -6.33
N SER A 44 12.90 6.80 -6.49
CA SER A 44 13.00 6.16 -7.81
C SER A 44 12.57 4.69 -7.77
N ILE A 45 11.60 4.31 -8.61
CA ILE A 45 11.29 2.89 -8.82
C ILE A 45 12.21 2.31 -9.89
N ASP A 46 13.00 1.32 -9.52
CA ASP A 46 13.74 0.51 -10.48
C ASP A 46 12.87 -0.64 -11.03
N GLU A 47 13.19 -1.15 -12.22
CA GLU A 47 12.51 -2.32 -12.80
C GLU A 47 12.55 -3.54 -11.87
N ALA A 48 13.63 -3.67 -11.07
CA ALA A 48 13.76 -4.73 -10.08
C ALA A 48 12.71 -4.61 -8.98
N GLU A 49 12.47 -3.41 -8.46
CA GLU A 49 11.45 -3.15 -7.44
C GLU A 49 10.05 -3.29 -8.00
N LYS A 50 9.80 -2.77 -9.20
CA LYS A 50 8.55 -2.96 -9.92
C LYS A 50 8.20 -4.44 -10.07
N ASN A 51 9.17 -5.27 -10.46
CA ASN A 51 8.99 -6.71 -10.59
C ASN A 51 8.81 -7.41 -9.24
N LYS A 52 9.56 -7.00 -8.20
CA LYS A 52 9.35 -7.49 -6.83
C LYS A 52 7.92 -7.19 -6.37
N MET A 53 7.46 -5.96 -6.52
CA MET A 53 6.11 -5.52 -6.13
C MET A 53 5.02 -6.22 -6.93
N ALA A 54 5.17 -6.34 -8.25
CA ALA A 54 4.24 -7.10 -9.07
C ALA A 54 4.21 -8.60 -8.67
N GLY A 55 5.35 -9.17 -8.31
CA GLY A 55 5.45 -10.53 -7.77
C GLY A 55 4.75 -10.67 -6.42
N TYR A 56 4.97 -9.74 -5.50
CA TYR A 56 4.31 -9.71 -4.19
C TYR A 56 2.80 -9.52 -4.31
N ILE A 57 2.35 -8.64 -5.20
CA ILE A 57 0.93 -8.46 -5.50
C ILE A 57 0.31 -9.77 -6.00
N LYS A 58 1.00 -10.49 -6.89
CA LYS A 58 0.54 -11.81 -7.39
C LYS A 58 0.52 -12.88 -6.30
N LEU A 59 1.45 -12.83 -5.35
CA LEU A 59 1.57 -13.79 -4.26
C LEU A 59 0.69 -13.45 -3.05
N SER A 60 0.27 -12.19 -2.92
CA SER A 60 -0.56 -11.70 -1.83
C SER A 60 -1.94 -12.36 -1.87
N GLN A 61 -2.30 -12.99 -0.76
CA GLN A 61 -3.61 -13.62 -0.60
C GLN A 61 -4.72 -12.59 -0.43
N GLU A 62 -4.36 -11.41 0.08
CA GLU A 62 -5.21 -10.25 0.21
C GLU A 62 -5.67 -9.76 -1.17
N LEU A 63 -4.73 -9.58 -2.11
CA LEU A 63 -5.08 -9.10 -3.45
C LEU A 63 -5.67 -10.17 -4.37
N LYS A 64 -5.48 -11.47 -4.08
CA LYS A 64 -6.04 -12.60 -4.84
C LYS A 64 -7.55 -12.57 -5.04
N VAL A 65 -8.30 -11.81 -4.25
CA VAL A 65 -9.75 -11.64 -4.42
C VAL A 65 -10.13 -10.76 -5.62
N PHE A 66 -9.15 -10.01 -6.14
CA PHE A 66 -9.26 -9.14 -7.32
C PHE A 66 -8.66 -9.80 -8.56
N ASP A 67 -9.02 -9.27 -9.72
CA ASP A 67 -8.42 -9.71 -10.99
C ASP A 67 -6.97 -9.21 -11.07
N MET A 68 -6.01 -10.13 -11.08
CA MET A 68 -4.58 -9.80 -11.12
C MET A 68 -4.19 -8.99 -12.36
N GLY A 69 -4.87 -9.18 -13.49
CA GLY A 69 -4.65 -8.35 -14.68
C GLY A 69 -5.03 -6.90 -14.42
N GLU A 70 -6.17 -6.65 -13.75
CA GLU A 70 -6.60 -5.30 -13.37
C GLU A 70 -5.67 -4.68 -12.32
N VAL A 71 -5.26 -5.45 -11.31
CA VAL A 71 -4.32 -4.98 -10.26
C VAL A 71 -2.99 -4.55 -10.88
N ILE A 72 -2.40 -5.39 -11.75
CA ILE A 72 -1.13 -5.09 -12.42
C ILE A 72 -1.26 -3.89 -13.37
N THR A 73 -2.37 -3.80 -14.09
CA THR A 73 -2.63 -2.66 -14.99
C THR A 73 -2.69 -1.35 -14.20
N ARG A 74 -3.39 -1.34 -13.05
CA ARG A 74 -3.44 -0.18 -12.16
C ARG A 74 -2.08 0.14 -11.57
N PHE A 75 -1.32 -0.86 -11.14
CA PHE A 75 0.01 -0.67 -10.57
C PHE A 75 0.94 -0.02 -11.60
N ASN A 76 0.98 -0.57 -12.82
CA ASN A 76 1.76 0.01 -13.91
C ASN A 76 1.33 1.44 -14.24
N HIS A 77 0.04 1.77 -14.13
CA HIS A 77 -0.45 3.13 -14.34
C HIS A 77 0.11 4.10 -13.29
N TYR A 78 0.02 3.76 -12.00
CA TYR A 78 0.60 4.60 -10.94
C TYR A 78 2.12 4.72 -11.10
N VAL A 79 2.81 3.60 -11.31
CA VAL A 79 4.27 3.59 -11.53
C VAL A 79 4.65 4.51 -12.70
N ALA A 80 3.95 4.43 -13.84
CA ALA A 80 4.21 5.31 -14.98
C ALA A 80 3.98 6.79 -14.63
N ASN A 81 2.98 7.11 -13.79
CA ASN A 81 2.74 8.47 -13.32
C ASN A 81 3.86 8.95 -12.37
N PHE A 82 4.39 8.08 -11.51
CA PHE A 82 5.56 8.36 -10.68
C PHE A 82 6.83 8.56 -11.51
N GLU A 83 7.07 7.71 -12.52
CA GLU A 83 8.19 7.84 -13.47
C GLU A 83 8.12 9.15 -14.27
N PHE A 84 6.90 9.58 -14.63
CA PHE A 84 6.69 10.85 -15.33
C PHE A 84 6.90 12.05 -14.42
N SER A 85 6.27 12.05 -13.25
CA SER A 85 6.42 13.10 -12.24
C SER A 85 6.10 12.54 -10.85
N PRO A 86 7.10 12.49 -9.94
CA PRO A 86 6.91 12.03 -8.57
C PRO A 86 5.78 12.75 -7.84
N GLU A 87 5.66 14.07 -8.06
CA GLU A 87 4.64 14.89 -7.43
C GLU A 87 3.22 14.53 -7.91
N ILE A 88 3.06 14.28 -9.21
CA ILE A 88 1.76 13.89 -9.80
C ILE A 88 1.39 12.48 -9.35
N GLY A 89 2.31 11.51 -9.49
CA GLY A 89 2.09 10.13 -9.05
C GLY A 89 1.71 10.06 -7.57
N LYS A 90 2.41 10.82 -6.74
CA LYS A 90 2.13 10.95 -5.30
C LYS A 90 0.74 11.52 -5.05
N GLN A 91 0.39 12.66 -5.66
CA GLN A 91 -0.92 13.27 -5.48
C GLN A 91 -2.06 12.34 -5.92
N GLU A 92 -1.89 11.64 -7.04
CA GLU A 92 -2.90 10.72 -7.54
C GLU A 92 -3.09 9.51 -6.63
N ALA A 93 -1.98 8.93 -6.16
CA ALA A 93 -2.01 7.84 -5.21
C ALA A 93 -2.70 8.24 -3.90
N LEU A 94 -2.31 9.39 -3.33
CA LEU A 94 -2.93 9.93 -2.11
C LEU A 94 -4.41 10.27 -2.32
N LYS A 95 -4.81 10.72 -3.52
CA LYS A 95 -6.21 10.99 -3.85
C LYS A 95 -7.04 9.72 -3.90
N ALA A 96 -6.51 8.63 -4.48
CA ALA A 96 -7.18 7.33 -4.50
C ALA A 96 -7.39 6.79 -3.08
N ILE A 97 -6.36 6.87 -2.24
CA ILE A 97 -6.39 6.51 -0.82
C ILE A 97 -7.36 7.40 -0.05
N GLY A 98 -7.33 8.71 -0.27
CA GLY A 98 -8.14 9.71 0.43
C GLY A 98 -9.65 9.52 0.29
N LYS A 99 -10.11 8.80 -0.74
CA LYS A 99 -11.52 8.36 -0.86
C LYS A 99 -12.00 7.55 0.35
N PHE A 100 -11.07 6.84 1.03
CA PHE A 100 -11.35 6.00 2.18
C PHE A 100 -11.17 6.70 3.52
N LYS A 101 -10.87 8.01 3.53
CA LYS A 101 -10.82 8.82 4.75
C LYS A 101 -12.12 8.75 5.58
N SER A 102 -13.26 8.58 4.91
CA SER A 102 -14.57 8.40 5.57
C SER A 102 -14.76 7.01 6.20
N LYS A 103 -13.85 6.05 5.94
CA LYS A 103 -13.93 4.65 6.34
C LYS A 103 -12.61 4.21 7.00
N PRO A 104 -12.41 4.52 8.29
CA PRO A 104 -11.15 4.22 8.99
C PRO A 104 -10.82 2.72 8.99
N ASP A 105 -11.82 1.83 9.05
CA ASP A 105 -11.59 0.37 8.97
C ASP A 105 -10.91 -0.02 7.67
N VAL A 106 -11.39 0.50 6.54
CA VAL A 106 -10.81 0.24 5.23
C VAL A 106 -9.44 0.90 5.10
N GLY A 107 -9.28 2.09 5.66
CA GLY A 107 -7.98 2.77 5.72
C GLY A 107 -6.91 1.96 6.44
N ARG A 108 -7.25 1.36 7.60
CA ARG A 108 -6.34 0.48 8.35
C ARG A 108 -5.92 -0.73 7.52
N VAL A 109 -6.84 -1.28 6.74
CA VAL A 109 -6.55 -2.40 5.83
C VAL A 109 -5.57 -1.95 4.74
N ILE A 110 -5.81 -0.81 4.09
CA ILE A 110 -4.91 -0.25 3.07
C ILE A 110 -3.51 -0.06 3.64
N VAL A 111 -3.40 0.59 4.80
CA VAL A 111 -2.11 0.80 5.49
C VAL A 111 -1.42 -0.52 5.80
N GLY A 112 -2.17 -1.50 6.31
CA GLY A 112 -1.65 -2.83 6.62
C GLY A 112 -1.10 -3.57 5.40
N VAL A 113 -1.80 -3.52 4.26
CA VAL A 113 -1.35 -4.13 3.01
C VAL A 113 -0.12 -3.40 2.44
N CYS A 114 -0.13 -2.07 2.42
CA CYS A 114 1.02 -1.28 1.95
C CYS A 114 2.27 -1.54 2.81
N SER A 115 2.10 -1.59 4.13
CA SER A 115 3.15 -1.91 5.10
C SER A 115 3.68 -3.33 4.92
N ALA A 116 2.77 -4.29 4.68
CA ALA A 116 3.12 -5.69 4.43
C ALA A 116 3.97 -5.87 3.17
N ILE A 117 3.70 -5.04 2.16
CA ILE A 117 4.38 -5.03 0.86
C ILE A 117 5.69 -4.25 0.93
N GLY A 118 5.75 -3.09 1.60
CA GLY A 118 7.00 -2.36 1.83
C GLY A 118 8.00 -3.18 2.64
N SER A 119 7.54 -3.82 3.72
CA SER A 119 8.39 -4.70 4.55
C SER A 119 8.80 -6.02 3.86
N ALA A 120 8.55 -6.20 2.56
CA ALA A 120 8.89 -7.37 1.76
C ALA A 120 10.39 -7.69 1.74
N ASP A 121 11.25 -6.68 1.69
CA ASP A 121 12.72 -6.87 1.68
C ASP A 121 13.29 -7.08 3.10
N GLY A 122 12.42 -7.16 4.11
CA GLY A 122 12.78 -7.46 5.50
C GLY A 122 13.36 -6.28 6.28
N ASN A 123 13.67 -5.18 5.61
CA ASN A 123 13.97 -3.89 6.22
C ASN A 123 12.79 -2.95 6.05
N PHE A 124 12.45 -2.22 7.10
CA PHE A 124 11.43 -1.16 7.06
C PHE A 124 12.11 0.11 7.59
N ASP A 125 12.58 0.92 6.67
CA ASP A 125 13.41 2.09 6.89
C ASP A 125 12.58 3.33 7.25
N ASP A 126 13.24 4.45 7.51
CA ASP A 126 12.53 5.67 7.89
C ASP A 126 11.81 6.35 6.70
N GLN A 127 12.16 6.02 5.45
CA GLN A 127 11.48 6.54 4.27
C GLN A 127 10.12 5.85 4.08
N GLU A 128 10.08 4.53 4.19
CA GLU A 128 8.86 3.73 4.11
C GLU A 128 7.91 4.10 5.26
N LYS A 129 8.43 4.29 6.48
CA LYS A 129 7.64 4.79 7.63
C LYS A 129 7.05 6.16 7.35
N ARG A 130 7.82 7.09 6.76
CA ARG A 130 7.31 8.43 6.43
C ARG A 130 6.17 8.35 5.41
N VAL A 131 6.32 7.54 4.37
CA VAL A 131 5.25 7.34 3.37
C VAL A 131 4.00 6.76 4.02
N VAL A 132 4.15 5.71 4.85
CA VAL A 132 3.00 5.12 5.55
C VAL A 132 2.37 6.10 6.53
N ALA A 133 3.16 6.90 7.25
CA ALA A 133 2.64 7.95 8.13
C ALA A 133 1.88 9.01 7.34
N GLU A 134 2.30 9.33 6.12
CA GLU A 134 1.59 10.26 5.24
C GLU A 134 0.26 9.69 4.75
N ILE A 135 0.24 8.41 4.36
CA ILE A 135 -0.99 7.65 4.05
C ILE A 135 -1.95 7.69 5.24
N CYS A 136 -1.47 7.44 6.46
CA CYS A 136 -2.25 7.52 7.69
C CYS A 136 -2.86 8.91 7.87
N ASN A 137 -2.06 9.98 7.72
CA ASN A 137 -2.54 11.35 7.82
C ASN A 137 -3.65 11.67 6.80
N VAL A 138 -3.49 11.22 5.54
CA VAL A 138 -4.50 11.42 4.49
C VAL A 138 -5.80 10.69 4.84
N LEU A 139 -5.70 9.47 5.37
CA LEU A 139 -6.83 8.68 5.82
C LEU A 139 -7.46 9.17 7.14
N GLY A 140 -6.83 10.12 7.83
CA GLY A 140 -7.24 10.57 9.15
C GLY A 140 -7.02 9.51 10.24
N LEU A 141 -6.08 8.59 10.02
CA LEU A 141 -5.67 7.57 10.97
C LEU A 141 -4.49 8.07 11.79
N ASN A 142 -4.41 7.64 13.05
CA ASN A 142 -3.31 8.00 13.92
C ASN A 142 -2.09 7.11 13.62
N PRO A 143 -0.94 7.66 13.16
CA PRO A 143 0.28 6.88 12.92
C PRO A 143 0.74 6.08 14.15
N GLY A 144 0.44 6.58 15.36
CA GLY A 144 0.75 5.88 16.60
C GLY A 144 0.02 4.54 16.78
N GLU A 145 -1.11 4.30 16.10
CA GLU A 145 -1.77 2.97 16.09
C GLU A 145 -0.89 1.90 15.41
N PHE A 146 0.04 2.33 14.56
CA PHE A 146 0.90 1.48 13.76
C PHE A 146 2.32 1.39 14.35
N ASN A 147 2.56 2.00 15.51
CA ASN A 147 3.87 2.08 16.15
C ASN A 147 4.94 2.75 15.23
N LEU A 148 4.48 3.69 14.40
CA LEU A 148 5.27 4.56 13.52
C LEU A 148 5.61 5.89 14.19
#